data_AF-A0A917RQ09-F1
#
_entry.id   AF-A0A917RQ09-F1
#
_cell.length_a   1.000
_cell.length_b   1.000
_cell.length_c   1.000
_cell.angle_alpha   90.00
_cell.angle_beta   90.00
_cell.angle_gamma   90.00
#
_symmetry.space_group_name_H-M   'P 1'
#
loop_
_entity.id
_entity.type
_entity.pdbx_description
1 polymer ?
#
loop_
_entity_poly.entity_id
_entity_poly.type
_entity_poly.pdbx_seq_one_letter_code
_entity_poly.pdbx_strand_id
1 'polypeptide(L)'
;MIDPFLPKIEERVDRSQRTVRADKLHERLQLLGSTGDERTTRRAVARAKGAVAGRPPSYFRPWIAEPGPWLQFDWGLGPKVPGPGGGSELETLLFCAWLAWSRFCSPATRRR
;
A
#
# COMPACT_ATOMS: atom_id res chain seq x y z
N MET A 1 -21.82 16.02 22.40
CA MET A 1 -22.21 16.08 20.97
C MET A 1 -21.03 15.62 20.11
N ILE A 2 -21.24 14.81 19.06
CA ILE A 2 -20.12 14.23 18.27
C ILE A 2 -20.01 14.75 16.84
N ASP A 3 -21.03 15.46 16.34
CA ASP A 3 -21.09 15.90 14.94
C ASP A 3 -19.84 16.67 14.46
N PRO A 4 -19.23 17.58 15.24
CA PRO A 4 -18.00 18.27 14.82
C PRO A 4 -16.81 17.32 14.59
N PHE A 5 -16.83 16.13 15.19
CA PHE A 5 -15.74 15.16 15.15
C PHE A 5 -15.97 14.03 14.13
N LEU A 6 -17.13 13.98 13.46
CA LEU A 6 -17.42 12.98 12.44
C LEU A 6 -16.36 12.91 11.33
N PRO A 7 -15.87 14.03 10.75
CA PRO A 7 -14.82 13.97 9.74
C PRO A 7 -13.52 13.35 10.26
N LYS A 8 -13.18 13.61 11.53
CA LYS A 8 -11.99 13.03 12.17
C LYS A 8 -12.17 11.54 12.42
N ILE A 9 -13.38 11.08 12.74
CA ILE A 9 -13.70 9.66 12.88
C ILE A 9 -13.55 8.95 11.53
N GLU A 10 -14.10 9.52 10.46
CA GLU A 10 -13.99 8.98 9.10
C GLU A 10 -12.53 8.90 8.63
N GLU A 11 -11.76 9.98 8.79
CA GLU A 11 -10.32 10.01 8.47
C GLU A 11 -9.56 8.88 9.18
N ARG A 12 -9.83 8.68 10.48
CA ARG A 12 -9.16 7.65 11.28
C ARG A 12 -9.58 6.24 10.89
N VAL A 13 -10.85 6.04 10.55
CA VAL A 13 -11.36 4.76 10.05
C VAL A 13 -10.71 4.41 8.71
N ASP A 14 -10.63 5.36 7.77
CA ASP A 14 -10.00 5.14 6.46
C ASP A 14 -8.50 4.84 6.58
N ARG A 15 -7.74 5.68 7.31
CA ARG A 15 -6.28 5.49 7.51
C ARG A 15 -5.95 4.15 8.18
N SER A 16 -6.81 3.69 9.08
CA SER A 16 -6.62 2.40 9.78
C SER A 16 -7.15 1.20 8.98
N GLN A 17 -7.71 1.40 7.79
CA GLN A 17 -8.40 0.36 7.05
C GLN A 17 -9.44 -0.37 7.91
N ARG A 18 -10.23 0.41 8.68
CA ARG A 18 -11.31 -0.07 9.57
C ARG A 18 -10.82 -0.89 10.77
N THR A 19 -9.53 -0.98 11.03
CA THR A 19 -8.98 -1.70 12.21
C THR A 19 -9.02 -0.87 13.50
N VAL A 20 -9.23 0.46 13.42
CA VAL A 20 -9.29 1.33 14.60
C VAL A 20 -10.35 0.86 15.61
N ARG A 21 -9.96 0.79 16.89
CA ARG A 21 -10.88 0.51 18.00
C ARG A 21 -11.56 1.79 18.47
N ALA A 22 -12.86 1.68 18.77
CA ALA A 22 -13.68 2.84 19.12
C ALA A 22 -13.37 3.43 20.50
N ASP A 23 -12.97 2.60 21.47
CA ASP A 23 -12.52 3.00 22.81
C ASP A 23 -11.29 3.93 22.73
N LYS A 24 -10.27 3.52 21.97
CA LYS A 24 -9.05 4.32 21.75
C LYS A 24 -9.28 5.57 20.93
N LEU A 25 -10.27 5.54 20.03
CA LEU A 25 -10.67 6.75 19.33
C LEU A 25 -11.43 7.70 20.26
N HIS A 26 -12.28 7.19 21.15
CA HIS A 26 -13.00 7.99 22.14
C HIS A 26 -12.03 8.72 23.07
N GLU A 27 -11.05 8.03 23.66
CA GLU A 27 -9.99 8.65 24.48
C GLU A 27 -9.33 9.84 23.74
N ARG A 28 -8.99 9.67 22.45
CA ARG A 28 -8.40 10.72 21.62
C ARG A 28 -9.35 11.87 21.32
N LEU A 29 -10.64 11.60 21.13
CA LEU A 29 -11.64 12.64 20.91
C LEU A 29 -11.86 13.47 22.17
N GLN A 30 -11.84 12.87 23.36
CA GLN A 30 -11.93 13.60 24.63
C GLN A 30 -10.77 14.59 24.78
N LEU A 31 -9.55 14.19 24.42
CA LEU A 31 -8.38 15.08 24.41
C LEU A 31 -8.52 16.26 23.42
N LEU A 32 -9.32 16.10 22.38
CA LEU A 32 -9.63 17.15 21.39
C LEU A 32 -10.84 18.01 21.80
N GLY A 33 -11.40 17.81 23.00
CA GLY A 33 -12.52 18.59 23.51
C GLY A 33 -13.90 18.04 23.13
N SER A 34 -14.01 16.77 22.75
CA SER A 34 -15.31 16.12 22.59
C SER A 34 -16.07 16.09 23.92
N THR A 35 -17.39 16.33 23.84
CA THR A 35 -18.34 16.19 24.95
C THR A 35 -19.31 15.03 24.72
N GLY A 36 -19.10 14.24 23.66
CA GLY A 36 -19.89 13.03 23.41
C GLY A 36 -19.54 11.90 24.37
N ASP A 37 -20.49 11.01 24.63
CA ASP A 37 -20.24 9.80 25.41
C ASP A 37 -19.58 8.69 24.56
N GLU A 38 -19.10 7.64 25.22
CA GLU A 38 -18.45 6.50 24.57
C GLU A 38 -19.42 5.75 23.64
N ARG A 39 -20.68 5.59 24.05
CA ARG A 39 -21.71 4.89 23.26
C ARG A 39 -21.94 5.57 21.91
N THR A 40 -22.01 6.89 21.91
CA THR A 40 -22.19 7.76 20.73
C THR A 40 -20.96 7.65 19.83
N THR A 41 -19.76 7.62 20.41
CA THR A 41 -18.51 7.39 19.67
C THR A 41 -18.49 6.02 19.01
N ARG A 42 -18.87 4.96 19.73
CA ARG A 42 -18.96 3.59 19.17
C ARG A 42 -19.96 3.52 18.00
N ARG A 43 -21.12 4.15 18.12
CA ARG A 43 -22.12 4.21 17.04
C ARG A 43 -21.60 4.97 15.82
N ALA A 44 -20.95 6.12 16.03
CA ALA A 44 -20.36 6.91 14.96
C ALA A 44 -19.25 6.13 14.22
N VAL A 45 -18.38 5.45 14.95
CA VAL A 45 -17.34 4.57 14.37
C VAL A 45 -17.96 3.42 13.60
N ALA A 46 -19.00 2.77 14.13
CA ALA A 46 -19.70 1.68 13.43
C ALA A 46 -20.32 2.18 12.11
N ARG A 47 -20.97 3.36 12.12
CA ARG A 47 -21.51 4.00 10.92
C ARG A 47 -20.41 4.33 9.91
N ALA A 48 -19.31 4.94 10.34
CA ALA A 48 -18.17 5.25 9.48
C ALA A 48 -17.55 3.98 8.87
N LYS A 49 -17.36 2.92 9.67
CA LYS A 49 -16.90 1.61 9.17
C LYS A 49 -17.89 0.98 8.19
N GLY A 50 -19.19 1.22 8.35
CA GLY A 50 -20.23 0.76 7.42
C GLY A 50 -20.23 1.53 6.10
N ALA A 51 -20.04 2.86 6.15
CA ALA A 51 -19.98 3.72 4.97
C ALA A 51 -18.78 3.40 4.06
N VAL A 52 -17.65 2.96 4.64
CA VAL A 52 -16.44 2.54 3.90
C VAL A 52 -16.59 1.16 3.24
N ALA A 53 -17.73 0.46 3.38
CA ALA A 53 -17.94 -0.89 2.85
C ALA A 53 -17.89 -1.03 1.31
N GLY A 54 -17.76 0.07 0.56
CA GLY A 54 -17.55 0.06 -0.88
C GLY A 54 -16.09 -0.16 -1.33
N ARG A 55 -15.11 -0.14 -0.42
CA ARG A 55 -13.71 -0.41 -0.76
C ARG A 55 -13.36 -1.85 -0.38
N PRO A 56 -13.26 -2.79 -1.34
CA PRO A 56 -12.73 -4.12 -1.03
C PRO A 56 -11.35 -3.96 -0.37
N PRO A 57 -11.00 -4.78 0.65
CA PRO A 57 -9.64 -4.82 1.13
C PRO A 57 -8.74 -5.03 -0.09
N SER A 58 -7.79 -4.13 -0.29
CA SER A 58 -6.89 -4.12 -1.44
C SER A 58 -5.90 -5.29 -1.33
N TYR A 59 -6.40 -6.53 -1.39
CA TYR A 59 -5.60 -7.74 -1.37
C TYR A 59 -5.38 -8.24 -2.80
N PHE A 60 -6.39 -8.16 -3.66
CA PHE A 60 -6.20 -8.38 -5.08
C PHE A 60 -5.68 -7.12 -5.74
N ARG A 61 -4.35 -7.03 -5.89
CA ARG A 61 -3.73 -6.12 -6.85
C ARG A 61 -3.56 -6.91 -8.15
N PRO A 62 -4.43 -6.72 -9.16
CA PRO A 62 -4.20 -7.33 -10.46
C PRO A 62 -2.80 -6.92 -10.95
N TRP A 63 -2.12 -7.84 -11.65
CA TRP A 63 -0.80 -7.55 -12.24
C TRP A 63 -0.97 -6.53 -13.38
N ILE A 64 -1.06 -5.26 -12.99
CA ILE A 64 -1.13 -4.11 -13.88
C ILE A 64 0.21 -3.41 -13.78
N ALA A 65 0.82 -3.09 -14.91
CA ALA A 65 2.04 -2.30 -14.97
C ALA A 65 1.73 -0.85 -14.57
N GLU A 66 1.63 -0.60 -13.26
CA GLU A 66 1.63 0.73 -12.66
C GLU A 66 3.08 1.11 -12.25
N PRO A 67 3.44 2.39 -12.20
CA PRO A 67 4.74 2.82 -11.68
C PRO A 67 4.83 2.58 -10.16
N GLY A 68 5.84 1.83 -9.71
CA GLY A 68 6.17 1.65 -8.29
C GLY A 68 5.78 0.32 -7.60
N PRO A 69 4.70 -0.39 -7.94
CA PRO A 69 4.31 -1.60 -7.20
C PRO A 69 4.99 -2.91 -7.62
N TRP A 70 5.63 -2.99 -8.79
CA TRP A 70 6.13 -4.27 -9.32
C TRP A 70 7.57 -4.17 -9.84
N LEU A 71 8.46 -4.96 -9.21
CA LEU A 71 9.81 -5.25 -9.68
C LEU A 71 9.85 -6.70 -10.16
N GLN A 72 10.25 -6.91 -11.41
CA GLN A 72 10.54 -8.24 -11.94
C GLN A 72 12.04 -8.47 -11.90
N PHE A 73 12.46 -9.70 -11.60
CA PHE A 73 13.85 -10.10 -11.63
C PHE A 73 14.00 -11.49 -12.22
N ASP A 74 15.19 -11.77 -12.76
CA ASP A 74 15.55 -13.06 -13.33
C ASP A 74 17.06 -13.32 -13.15
N TRP A 75 17.45 -14.58 -13.35
CA TRP A 75 18.83 -15.06 -13.28
C TRP A 75 19.22 -15.75 -14.59
N GLY A 76 20.44 -15.48 -15.07
CA GLY A 76 20.99 -16.14 -16.24
C GLY A 76 22.43 -16.57 -16.03
N LEU A 77 22.94 -17.43 -16.91
CA LEU A 77 24.39 -17.66 -16.99
C LEU A 77 25.04 -16.42 -17.62
N GLY A 78 26.00 -15.86 -16.91
CA GLY A 78 26.82 -14.76 -17.39
C GLY A 78 28.06 -15.26 -18.12
N PRO A 79 28.85 -14.34 -18.70
CA PRO A 79 30.10 -14.70 -19.34
C PRO A 79 31.08 -15.32 -18.34
N LYS A 80 31.95 -16.20 -18.83
CA LYS A 80 33.07 -16.69 -18.04
C LYS A 80 34.04 -15.55 -17.78
N VAL A 81 34.46 -15.39 -16.52
CA VAL A 81 35.40 -14.34 -16.12
C VAL A 81 36.68 -14.97 -15.57
N PRO A 82 37.86 -14.39 -15.81
CA PRO A 82 39.10 -14.90 -15.24
C PRO A 82 39.02 -14.96 -13.72
N GLY A 83 39.44 -16.09 -13.15
CA GLY A 83 39.56 -16.22 -11.70
C GLY A 83 40.64 -15.31 -11.11
N PRO A 84 40.60 -15.03 -9.81
CA PRO A 84 41.61 -14.23 -9.13
C PRO A 84 43.04 -14.71 -9.45
N GLY A 85 43.94 -13.76 -9.76
CA GLY A 85 45.33 -14.08 -10.10
C GLY A 85 45.57 -14.56 -11.54
N GLY A 86 44.59 -14.41 -12.45
CA GLY A 86 44.73 -14.86 -13.85
C GLY A 86 44.56 -16.37 -14.02
N GLY A 87 43.95 -17.03 -13.04
CA GLY A 87 43.69 -18.47 -13.04
C GLY A 87 42.51 -18.89 -13.92
N SER A 88 41.98 -20.09 -13.67
CA SER A 88 40.87 -20.69 -14.43
C SER A 88 39.66 -19.78 -14.54
N GLU A 89 38.96 -19.87 -15.67
CA GLU A 89 37.69 -19.18 -15.88
C GLU A 89 36.62 -19.63 -14.88
N LEU A 90 35.96 -18.65 -14.26
CA LEU A 90 34.84 -18.85 -13.37
C LEU A 90 33.52 -18.59 -14.10
N GLU A 91 32.55 -19.46 -13.88
CA GLU A 91 31.17 -19.23 -14.31
C GLU A 91 30.55 -18.12 -13.47
N THR A 92 29.78 -17.24 -14.11
CA THR A 92 29.07 -16.16 -13.43
C THR A 92 27.57 -16.35 -13.55
N LEU A 93 26.83 -15.89 -12.55
CA LEU A 93 25.38 -15.77 -12.60
C LEU A 93 25.04 -14.29 -12.78
N LEU A 94 24.32 -13.98 -13.85
CA LEU A 94 23.81 -12.64 -14.12
C LEU A 94 22.48 -12.47 -13.39
N PHE A 95 22.40 -11.47 -12.52
CA PHE A 95 21.15 -10.99 -11.96
C PHE A 95 20.61 -9.84 -12.81
N CYS A 96 19.34 -9.92 -13.21
CA CYS A 96 18.66 -8.84 -13.92
C CYS A 96 17.40 -8.44 -13.16
N ALA A 97 17.16 -7.13 -13.02
CA ALA A 97 15.94 -6.62 -12.42
C ALA A 97 15.43 -5.39 -13.18
N TRP A 98 14.11 -5.29 -13.37
CA TRP A 98 13.47 -4.17 -14.03
C TRP A 98 12.10 -3.86 -13.43
N LEU A 99 11.72 -2.59 -13.49
CA LEU A 99 10.37 -2.16 -13.14
C LEU A 99 9.43 -2.54 -14.28
N ALA A 100 8.33 -3.25 -14.00
CA ALA A 100 7.39 -3.70 -15.02
C ALA A 100 6.84 -2.51 -15.85
N TRP A 101 6.66 -1.35 -15.23
CA TRP A 101 6.21 -0.12 -15.88
C TRP A 101 7.21 0.46 -16.88
N SER A 102 8.52 0.24 -16.71
CA SER A 102 9.56 0.82 -17.58
C SER A 102 9.47 0.36 -19.03
N ARG A 103 8.82 -0.79 -19.28
CA ARG A 103 8.61 -1.37 -20.62
C ARG A 103 7.15 -1.30 -21.06
N PHE A 104 6.27 -0.71 -20.26
CA PHE A 104 4.88 -0.54 -20.61
C PHE A 104 4.70 0.60 -21.61
N CYS A 105 4.21 0.29 -22.80
CA CYS A 105 3.88 1.29 -23.82
C CYS A 105 2.35 1.38 -23.92
N SER A 106 1.78 2.49 -23.46
CA SER A 106 0.35 2.76 -23.64
C SER A 106 0.06 3.02 -25.14
N PRO A 107 -1.06 2.51 -25.69
CA PRO A 107 -1.48 2.77 -27.07
C PRO A 107 -1.53 4.27 -27.43
N ALA A 108 -1.81 5.15 -26.46
CA ALA A 108 -1.87 6.59 -26.65
C ALA A 108 -0.51 7.25 -26.94
N THR A 109 0.60 6.54 -26.69
CA THR A 109 1.98 7.04 -26.81
C THR A 109 2.70 6.55 -28.07
N ARG A 110 2.06 5.73 -28.91
CA ARG A 110 2.62 5.42 -30.24
C ARG A 110 2.47 6.66 -31.13
N ARG A 111 3.53 7.46 -31.21
CA ARG A 111 3.69 8.36 -32.36
C ARG A 111 3.75 7.49 -33.61
N ARG A 112 2.86 7.76 -34.56
CA ARG A 112 2.95 7.24 -35.92
C ARG A 112 4.27 7.67 -36.56
#